data_AF-A0A4V1NLV1-F1
#
_entry.id   AF-A0A4V1NLV1-F1
#
_cell.length_a   1.000
_cell.length_b   1.000
_cell.length_c   1.000
_cell.angle_alpha   90.00
_cell.angle_beta   90.00
_cell.angle_gamma   90.00
#
_symmetry.space_group_name_H-M   'P 1'
#
loop_
_entity.id
_entity.type
_entity.pdbx_description
1 polymer ?
#
loop_
_entity_poly.entity_id
_entity_poly.type
_entity_poly.pdbx_seq_one_letter_code
_entity_poly.pdbx_strand_id
1 'polypeptide(L)'
;MADTRYITRNRLSQEVNKARIWVAVIGAPIAGFLMYNLPKFWWIVGLIYLFSILGAASTKRSGAKGELKTLKLLEKLPDSYILFNQIDVPNPRTKRGFTELDLIVVGPNGVFVIEVKNNNSKVTGDEQAANWTAHKIGRKGGCYKTKVRNPIKQLKKQVHVLAEHLKKNRASTWIEGAVFFSHRNARIKLSSQPSVPVFQRKGLVEYILSYQPKRSPKNTEKVIQQLVSLKRRSC
;
A
#
# COMPACT_ATOMS: atom_id res chain seq x y z
N MET A 1 -17.30 7.67 -13.45
CA MET A 1 -16.41 7.14 -12.38
C MET A 1 -15.34 6.31 -13.05
N ALA A 2 -14.16 6.22 -12.46
CA ALA A 2 -13.02 5.53 -13.04
C ALA A 2 -13.33 4.05 -13.32
N ASP A 3 -12.70 3.50 -14.35
CA ASP A 3 -12.76 2.08 -14.64
C ASP A 3 -12.01 1.29 -13.55
N THR A 4 -12.77 0.48 -12.80
CA THR A 4 -12.31 -0.30 -11.66
C THR A 4 -12.25 -1.80 -11.94
N ARG A 5 -12.39 -2.25 -13.20
CA ARG A 5 -12.47 -3.68 -13.52
C ARG A 5 -11.23 -4.51 -13.13
N TYR A 6 -10.09 -3.85 -12.89
CA TYR A 6 -8.83 -4.48 -12.48
C TYR A 6 -8.54 -4.34 -10.99
N ILE A 7 -9.49 -3.82 -10.21
CA ILE A 7 -9.41 -3.78 -8.76
C ILE A 7 -9.77 -5.14 -8.18
N THR A 8 -8.90 -5.66 -7.31
CA THR A 8 -9.14 -6.89 -6.56
C THR A 8 -9.21 -6.61 -5.06
N ARG A 9 -9.71 -7.60 -4.29
CA ARG A 9 -9.70 -7.54 -2.83
C ARG A 9 -8.28 -7.36 -2.31
N ASN A 10 -8.14 -6.50 -1.30
CA ASN A 10 -6.84 -6.15 -0.76
C ASN A 10 -6.12 -7.36 -0.13
N ARG A 11 -4.90 -7.66 -0.59
CA ARG A 11 -4.09 -8.80 -0.12
C ARG A 11 -3.78 -8.72 1.38
N LEU A 12 -3.47 -7.54 1.92
CA LEU A 12 -3.20 -7.36 3.35
C LEU A 12 -4.42 -7.69 4.22
N SER A 13 -5.62 -7.35 3.74
CA SER A 13 -6.87 -7.75 4.39
C SER A 13 -7.11 -9.25 4.32
N GLN A 14 -6.83 -9.87 3.16
CA GLN A 14 -6.98 -11.32 3.00
C GLN A 14 -6.01 -12.10 3.89
N GLU A 15 -4.74 -11.71 3.94
CA GLU A 15 -3.73 -12.34 4.80
C GLU A 15 -4.14 -12.28 6.28
N VAL A 16 -4.67 -11.13 6.72
CA VAL A 16 -5.18 -10.97 8.09
C VAL A 16 -6.37 -11.89 8.34
N ASN A 17 -7.32 -11.95 7.42
CA ASN A 17 -8.51 -12.80 7.59
C ASN A 17 -8.13 -14.28 7.59
N LYS A 18 -7.25 -14.71 6.68
CA LYS A 18 -6.70 -16.08 6.65
C LYS A 18 -6.00 -16.43 7.96
N ALA A 19 -5.15 -15.55 8.48
CA ALA A 19 -4.46 -15.78 9.75
C ALA A 19 -5.46 -15.96 10.91
N ARG A 20 -6.53 -15.16 10.96
CA ARG A 20 -7.57 -15.30 12.00
C ARG A 20 -8.35 -16.60 11.87
N ILE A 21 -8.67 -17.02 10.64
CA ILE A 21 -9.34 -18.31 10.39
C ILE A 21 -8.44 -19.46 10.85
N TRP A 22 -7.15 -19.46 10.51
CA TRP A 22 -6.21 -20.50 10.95
C TRP A 22 -6.04 -20.55 12.47
N VAL A 23 -5.94 -19.38 13.12
CA VAL A 23 -5.93 -19.30 14.60
C VAL A 23 -7.22 -19.87 15.19
N ALA A 24 -8.38 -19.64 14.57
CA ALA A 24 -9.63 -20.22 15.05
C ALA A 24 -9.70 -21.75 14.83
N VAL A 25 -9.34 -22.22 13.63
CA VAL A 25 -9.46 -23.64 13.24
C VAL A 25 -8.46 -24.53 14.00
N ILE A 26 -7.20 -24.12 14.10
CA ILE A 26 -6.15 -24.91 14.77
C ILE A 26 -6.06 -24.55 16.25
N GLY A 27 -6.21 -23.27 16.58
CA GLY A 27 -6.04 -22.80 17.96
C GLY A 27 -7.21 -23.19 18.87
N ALA A 28 -8.45 -23.26 18.38
CA ALA A 28 -9.59 -23.62 19.23
C ALA A 28 -9.51 -25.07 19.77
N PRO A 29 -9.19 -26.10 18.95
CA PRO A 29 -9.00 -27.47 19.46
C PRO A 29 -7.86 -27.57 20.47
N ILE A 30 -6.72 -26.93 20.21
CA ILE A 30 -5.56 -26.93 21.12
C ILE A 30 -5.92 -26.24 22.44
N ALA A 31 -6.57 -25.08 22.38
CA ALA A 31 -7.03 -24.35 23.57
C ALA A 31 -8.03 -25.20 24.36
N GLY A 32 -9.00 -25.82 23.71
CA GLY A 32 -9.98 -26.72 24.34
C GLY A 32 -9.32 -27.90 25.05
N PHE A 33 -8.37 -28.56 24.38
CA PHE A 33 -7.58 -29.65 24.97
C PHE A 33 -6.79 -29.20 26.19
N LEU A 34 -6.10 -28.05 26.12
CA LEU A 34 -5.33 -27.50 27.24
C LEU A 34 -6.25 -27.08 28.40
N MET A 35 -7.41 -26.49 28.12
CA MET A 35 -8.38 -26.10 29.15
C MET A 35 -8.96 -27.32 29.88
N TYR A 36 -9.18 -28.43 29.16
CA TYR A 36 -9.62 -29.70 29.74
C TYR A 36 -8.56 -30.33 30.65
N ASN A 37 -7.30 -30.39 30.20
CA ASN A 37 -6.21 -31.01 30.95
C ASN A 37 -5.65 -30.13 32.08
N LEU A 38 -5.84 -28.81 32.01
CA LEU A 38 -5.34 -27.84 32.99
C LEU A 38 -6.50 -27.03 33.61
N PRO A 39 -7.41 -27.67 34.36
CA PRO A 39 -8.65 -27.04 34.83
C PRO A 39 -8.40 -25.87 35.80
N LYS A 40 -7.26 -25.82 36.51
CA LYS A 40 -6.89 -24.69 37.38
C LYS A 40 -6.46 -23.44 36.61
N PHE A 41 -6.04 -23.60 35.35
CA PHE A 41 -5.50 -22.53 34.50
C PHE A 41 -6.32 -22.30 33.22
N TRP A 42 -7.50 -22.89 33.11
CA TRP A 42 -8.36 -22.80 31.93
C TRP A 42 -8.63 -21.34 31.51
N TRP A 43 -8.84 -20.45 32.48
CA TRP A 43 -9.06 -19.02 32.27
C TRP A 43 -7.83 -18.31 31.67
N ILE A 44 -6.61 -18.72 32.04
CA ILE A 44 -5.36 -18.19 31.45
C ILE A 44 -5.24 -18.63 29.99
N VAL A 45 -5.50 -19.91 29.71
CA VAL A 45 -5.49 -20.46 28.35
C VAL A 45 -6.54 -19.75 27.47
N GLY A 46 -7.75 -19.56 28.01
CA GLY A 46 -8.82 -18.81 27.35
C GLY A 46 -8.44 -17.36 27.06
N LEU A 47 -7.79 -16.67 28.00
CA LEU A 47 -7.29 -15.30 27.80
C LEU A 47 -6.20 -15.24 26.73
N ILE A 48 -5.21 -16.13 26.76
CA ILE A 48 -4.13 -16.18 25.76
C ILE A 48 -4.72 -16.42 24.36
N TYR A 49 -5.65 -17.37 24.25
CA TYR A 49 -6.34 -17.66 22.99
C TYR A 49 -7.12 -16.44 22.50
N LEU A 50 -7.89 -15.77 23.37
CA LEU A 50 -8.61 -14.54 23.05
C LEU A 50 -7.67 -13.43 22.55
N PHE A 51 -6.55 -13.20 23.25
CA PHE A 51 -5.57 -12.19 22.84
C PHE A 51 -4.89 -12.53 21.51
N SER A 52 -4.69 -13.81 21.19
CA SER A 52 -4.10 -14.26 19.91
C SER A 52 -4.99 -13.88 18.71
N ILE A 53 -6.32 -13.98 18.86
CA ILE A 53 -7.30 -13.59 17.84
C ILE A 53 -7.35 -12.06 17.65
N LEU A 54 -7.09 -11.30 18.71
CA LEU A 54 -7.20 -9.84 18.72
C LEU A 54 -5.92 -9.13 18.23
N GLY A 55 -4.74 -9.65 18.56
CA GLY A 55 -3.48 -8.91 18.51
C GLY A 55 -2.72 -8.88 17.16
N ALA A 56 -2.75 -9.96 16.38
CA ALA A 56 -1.72 -10.22 15.35
C ALA A 56 -1.81 -9.40 14.04
N ALA A 57 -2.78 -8.49 13.89
CA ALA A 57 -3.16 -7.99 12.56
C ALA A 57 -3.32 -6.47 12.41
N SER A 58 -2.96 -5.66 13.41
CA SER A 58 -3.33 -4.23 13.43
C SER A 58 -2.61 -3.40 12.34
N THR A 59 -1.31 -3.61 12.12
CA THR A 59 -0.53 -2.83 11.14
C THR A 59 -0.93 -3.14 9.70
N LYS A 60 -1.05 -4.43 9.33
CA LYS A 60 -1.50 -4.84 7.99
C LYS A 60 -2.92 -4.34 7.70
N ARG A 61 -3.83 -4.44 8.67
CA ARG A 61 -5.19 -3.86 8.57
C ARG A 61 -5.15 -2.34 8.37
N SER A 62 -4.26 -1.66 9.07
CA SER A 62 -4.07 -0.21 8.89
C SER A 62 -3.59 0.10 7.47
N GLY A 63 -2.62 -0.64 6.95
CA GLY A 63 -2.17 -0.52 5.55
C GLY A 63 -3.32 -0.70 4.56
N ALA A 64 -4.03 -1.82 4.66
CA ALA A 64 -5.18 -2.13 3.79
C ALA A 64 -6.29 -1.07 3.84
N LYS A 65 -6.59 -0.55 5.03
CA LYS A 65 -7.56 0.54 5.21
C LYS A 65 -7.09 1.83 4.52
N GLY A 66 -5.78 2.07 4.51
CA GLY A 66 -5.16 3.17 3.81
C GLY A 66 -5.33 3.08 2.30
N GLU A 67 -4.96 1.93 1.73
CA GLU A 67 -5.08 1.66 0.30
C GLU A 67 -6.55 1.72 -0.16
N LEU A 68 -7.47 1.11 0.59
CA LEU A 68 -8.90 1.17 0.28
C LEU A 68 -9.45 2.61 0.29
N LYS A 69 -9.00 3.45 1.23
CA LYS A 69 -9.41 4.86 1.26
C LYS A 69 -8.89 5.63 0.05
N THR A 70 -7.63 5.41 -0.32
CA THR A 70 -7.05 6.03 -1.52
C THR A 70 -7.77 5.57 -2.77
N LEU A 71 -8.09 4.29 -2.88
CA LEU A 71 -8.85 3.76 -4.01
C LEU A 71 -10.21 4.43 -4.14
N LYS A 72 -10.99 4.51 -3.05
CA LYS A 72 -12.28 5.23 -3.04
C LYS A 72 -12.18 6.70 -3.41
N LEU A 73 -11.04 7.34 -3.13
CA LEU A 73 -10.78 8.71 -3.56
C LEU A 73 -10.55 8.76 -5.08
N LEU A 74 -9.78 7.83 -5.63
CA LEU A 74 -9.44 7.76 -7.05
C LEU A 74 -10.60 7.26 -7.93
N GLU A 75 -11.56 6.50 -7.39
CA GLU A 75 -12.80 6.09 -8.08
C GLU A 75 -13.61 7.28 -8.60
N LYS A 76 -13.40 8.46 -8.02
CA LYS A 76 -14.02 9.73 -8.43
C LYS A 76 -13.45 10.30 -9.73
N LEU A 77 -12.32 9.78 -10.22
CA LEU A 77 -11.80 10.18 -11.53
C LEU A 77 -12.83 9.85 -12.64
N PRO A 78 -12.76 10.52 -13.80
CA PRO A 78 -13.56 10.18 -14.97
C PRO A 78 -13.33 8.72 -15.43
N ASP A 79 -14.27 8.19 -16.20
CA ASP A 79 -14.21 6.84 -16.79
C ASP A 79 -13.07 6.65 -17.79
N SER A 80 -12.51 7.74 -18.31
CA SER A 80 -11.26 7.74 -19.09
C SER A 80 -10.01 7.33 -18.30
N TYR A 81 -10.13 7.17 -16.98
CA TYR A 81 -9.07 6.67 -16.10
C TYR A 81 -9.33 5.23 -15.66
N ILE A 82 -8.30 4.40 -15.69
CA ILE A 82 -8.33 2.99 -15.30
C ILE A 82 -7.47 2.79 -14.05
N LEU A 83 -8.02 2.10 -13.05
CA LEU A 83 -7.35 1.85 -11.77
C LEU A 83 -6.87 0.40 -11.66
N PHE A 84 -5.64 0.23 -11.21
CA PHE A 84 -5.04 -1.05 -10.85
C PHE A 84 -4.53 -0.96 -9.42
N ASN A 85 -4.87 -1.92 -8.56
CA ASN A 85 -4.28 -2.05 -7.22
C ASN A 85 -3.34 -3.26 -7.14
N GLN A 86 -2.31 -3.18 -6.29
CA GLN A 86 -1.45 -4.30 -5.92
C GLN A 86 -0.92 -5.09 -7.12
N ILE A 87 -0.13 -4.40 -7.95
CA ILE A 87 0.52 -5.00 -9.13
C ILE A 87 1.92 -5.47 -8.73
N ASP A 88 2.19 -6.76 -8.93
CA ASP A 88 3.52 -7.31 -8.69
C ASP A 88 4.34 -7.28 -9.99
N VAL A 89 5.34 -6.40 -10.05
CA VAL A 89 6.27 -6.35 -11.19
C VAL A 89 7.46 -7.27 -10.91
N PRO A 90 7.81 -8.21 -11.81
CA PRO A 90 8.94 -9.10 -11.63
C PRO A 90 10.24 -8.34 -11.33
N ASN A 91 10.92 -8.72 -10.25
CA ASN A 91 12.16 -8.13 -9.81
C ASN A 91 13.04 -9.17 -9.08
N PRO A 92 13.96 -9.83 -9.80
CA PRO A 92 14.82 -10.88 -9.25
C PRO A 92 15.81 -10.35 -8.19
N ARG A 93 15.99 -9.02 -8.09
CA ARG A 93 16.85 -8.40 -7.05
C ARG A 93 16.19 -8.38 -5.68
N THR A 94 14.96 -8.86 -5.54
CA THR A 94 14.23 -8.92 -4.26
C THR A 94 14.04 -10.37 -3.83
N LYS A 95 14.05 -10.63 -2.52
CA LYS A 95 13.82 -11.97 -1.97
C LYS A 95 12.48 -12.59 -2.41
N ARG A 96 11.47 -11.76 -2.70
CA ARG A 96 10.15 -12.22 -3.17
C ARG A 96 10.09 -12.45 -4.68
N GLY A 97 11.12 -12.04 -5.43
CA GLY A 97 11.11 -12.08 -6.89
C GLY A 97 10.25 -11.03 -7.58
N PHE A 98 9.63 -10.10 -6.83
CA PHE A 98 8.80 -9.01 -7.37
C PHE A 98 8.84 -7.74 -6.51
N THR A 99 8.47 -6.62 -7.12
CA THR A 99 8.18 -5.34 -6.44
C THR A 99 6.70 -5.05 -6.57
N GLU A 100 6.00 -4.95 -5.43
CA GLU A 100 4.58 -4.59 -5.35
C GLU A 100 4.42 -3.08 -5.52
N LEU A 101 3.46 -2.69 -6.37
CA LEU A 101 2.99 -1.33 -6.58
C LEU A 101 1.56 -1.21 -6.03
N ASP A 102 1.37 -0.32 -5.06
CA ASP A 102 0.09 -0.21 -4.32
C ASP A 102 -1.07 0.16 -5.25
N LEU A 103 -0.90 1.22 -6.04
CA LEU A 103 -1.91 1.74 -6.97
C LEU A 103 -1.23 2.28 -8.24
N ILE A 104 -1.83 1.97 -9.39
CA ILE A 104 -1.49 2.54 -10.69
C ILE A 104 -2.76 3.13 -11.31
N VAL A 105 -2.65 4.35 -11.81
CA VAL A 105 -3.71 5.03 -12.56
C VAL A 105 -3.23 5.23 -13.99
N VAL A 106 -4.01 4.76 -14.97
CA VAL A 106 -3.76 5.02 -16.39
C VAL A 106 -4.86 5.92 -16.91
N GLY A 107 -4.53 7.06 -17.47
CA GLY A 107 -5.50 8.01 -18.01
C GLY A 107 -5.03 8.68 -19.30
N PRO A 108 -5.85 9.59 -19.86
CA PRO A 108 -5.55 10.27 -21.12
C PRO A 108 -4.28 11.14 -21.04
N ASN A 109 -3.92 11.61 -19.85
CA ASN A 109 -2.79 12.51 -19.63
C ASN A 109 -1.55 11.84 -19.02
N GLY A 110 -1.59 10.56 -18.67
CA GLY A 110 -0.39 9.88 -18.15
C GLY A 110 -0.64 8.56 -17.44
N VAL A 111 0.46 7.96 -16.99
CA VAL A 111 0.49 6.79 -16.11
C VAL A 111 1.07 7.21 -14.77
N PHE A 112 0.36 6.96 -13.69
CA PHE A 112 0.72 7.39 -12.35
C PHE A 112 0.89 6.19 -11.43
N VAL A 113 2.03 6.10 -10.73
CA VAL A 113 2.26 5.14 -9.64
C VAL A 113 2.08 5.87 -8.31
N ILE A 114 1.16 5.39 -7.48
CA ILE A 114 0.82 6.01 -6.20
C ILE A 114 1.27 5.09 -5.06
N GLU A 115 2.23 5.54 -4.28
CA GLU A 115 2.66 4.87 -3.05
C GLU A 115 1.80 5.36 -1.88
N VAL A 116 1.11 4.44 -1.20
CA VAL A 116 0.14 4.79 -0.15
C VAL A 116 0.72 4.55 1.24
N LYS A 117 0.70 5.57 2.08
CA LYS A 117 1.06 5.46 3.51
C LYS A 117 -0.12 5.82 4.39
N ASN A 118 -0.41 4.99 5.39
CA ASN A 118 -1.50 5.23 6.35
C ASN A 118 -0.96 5.36 7.78
N ASN A 119 -0.15 6.39 8.00
CA ASN A 119 0.49 6.66 9.28
C ASN A 119 -0.34 7.65 10.11
N ASN A 120 -0.77 7.25 11.30
CA ASN A 120 -1.42 8.12 12.29
C ASN A 120 -0.38 8.87 13.15
N SER A 121 0.51 9.63 12.52
CA SER A 121 1.60 10.30 13.23
C SER A 121 2.16 11.48 12.44
N LYS A 122 2.81 12.41 13.14
CA LYS A 122 3.74 13.34 12.50
C LYS A 122 4.94 12.55 11.98
N VAL A 123 5.35 12.81 10.75
CA VAL A 123 6.53 12.19 10.13
C VAL A 123 7.44 13.29 9.63
N THR A 124 8.71 13.22 10.02
CA THR A 124 9.77 14.11 9.55
C THR A 124 10.75 13.33 8.71
N GLY A 125 11.13 13.86 7.56
CA GLY A 125 11.97 13.12 6.62
C GLY A 125 12.74 14.02 5.68
N ASP A 126 13.71 13.41 5.02
CA ASP A 126 14.42 14.00 3.89
C ASP A 126 14.41 12.97 2.76
N GLU A 127 14.36 13.45 1.51
CA GLU A 127 14.30 12.57 0.35
C GLU A 127 15.55 11.68 0.24
N GLN A 128 16.73 12.21 0.59
CA GLN A 128 18.01 11.51 0.51
C GLN A 128 18.22 10.55 1.68
N ALA A 129 17.49 10.71 2.78
CA ALA A 129 17.56 9.80 3.92
C ALA A 129 17.07 8.38 3.57
N ALA A 130 17.70 7.34 4.12
CA ALA A 130 17.25 5.96 3.95
C ALA A 130 15.90 5.70 4.64
N ASN A 131 15.70 6.33 5.80
CA ASN A 131 14.51 6.22 6.62
C ASN A 131 14.06 7.60 7.10
N TRP A 132 12.76 7.74 7.33
CA TRP A 132 12.14 8.89 7.97
C TRP A 132 11.86 8.59 9.45
N THR A 133 11.55 9.64 10.20
CA THR A 133 11.23 9.54 11.63
C THR A 133 9.74 9.79 11.84
N ALA A 134 9.03 8.80 12.36
CA ALA A 134 7.64 8.94 12.80
C ALA A 134 7.59 9.22 14.31
N HIS A 135 6.88 10.28 14.69
CA HIS A 135 6.67 10.70 16.08
C HIS A 135 5.31 10.16 16.55
N LYS A 136 5.34 9.16 17.42
CA LYS A 136 4.17 8.39 17.85
C LYS A 136 3.84 8.67 19.31
N ILE A 137 2.58 8.48 19.66
CA ILE A 137 2.08 8.55 21.02
C ILE A 137 1.70 7.13 21.44
N GLY A 138 2.30 6.65 22.53
CA GLY A 138 2.04 5.35 23.11
C GLY A 138 0.68 5.30 23.80
N ARG A 139 0.22 4.10 24.16
CA ARG A 139 -1.10 3.89 24.80
C ARG A 139 -1.25 4.64 26.13
N LYS A 140 -0.13 4.85 26.84
CA LYS A 140 -0.05 5.61 28.10
C LYS A 140 0.24 7.11 27.89
N GLY A 141 0.09 7.63 26.68
CA GLY A 141 0.33 9.05 26.36
C GLY A 141 1.79 9.43 26.11
N GLY A 142 2.77 8.55 26.41
CA GLY A 142 4.19 8.83 26.19
C GLY A 142 4.57 8.99 24.71
N CYS A 143 5.37 10.01 24.40
CA CYS A 143 5.89 10.24 23.05
C CYS A 143 7.12 9.37 22.77
N TYR A 144 7.19 8.77 21.58
CA TYR A 144 8.37 8.03 21.13
C TYR A 144 8.59 8.18 19.63
N LYS A 145 9.83 7.97 19.19
CA LYS A 145 10.22 8.07 17.78
C LYS A 145 10.47 6.67 17.22
N THR A 146 10.09 6.45 15.97
CA THR A 146 10.40 5.21 15.26
C THR A 146 10.86 5.49 13.84
N LYS A 147 11.76 4.66 13.32
CA LYS A 147 12.21 4.73 11.93
C LYS A 147 11.13 4.12 11.03
N VAL A 148 10.76 4.82 9.98
CA VAL A 148 9.88 4.31 8.93
C VAL A 148 10.60 4.42 7.60
N ARG A 149 10.37 3.44 6.72
CA ARG A 149 10.98 3.45 5.39
C ARG A 149 10.61 4.73 4.64
N ASN A 150 11.58 5.32 3.94
CA ASN A 150 11.35 6.48 3.10
C ASN A 150 10.42 6.12 1.92
N PRO A 151 9.20 6.70 1.84
CA PRO A 151 8.24 6.39 0.79
C PRO A 151 8.66 6.93 -0.58
N ILE A 152 9.40 8.05 -0.65
CA ILE A 152 9.89 8.60 -1.92
C ILE A 152 10.91 7.64 -2.54
N LYS A 153 11.84 7.10 -1.75
CA LYS A 153 12.78 6.08 -2.25
C LYS A 153 12.08 4.78 -2.66
N GLN A 154 11.02 4.40 -1.95
CA GLN A 154 10.20 3.25 -2.32
C GLN A 154 9.50 3.47 -3.68
N LEU A 155 8.86 4.63 -3.84
CA LEU A 155 8.21 5.04 -5.07
C LEU A 155 9.17 5.11 -6.26
N LYS A 156 10.35 5.73 -6.11
CA LYS A 156 11.36 5.79 -7.17
C LYS A 156 11.78 4.40 -7.64
N LYS A 157 11.94 3.45 -6.71
CA LYS A 157 12.24 2.06 -7.05
C LYS A 157 11.08 1.40 -7.82
N GLN A 158 9.84 1.61 -7.39
CA GLN A 158 8.65 1.07 -8.06
C GLN A 158 8.51 1.62 -9.49
N VAL A 159 8.61 2.94 -9.65
CA VAL A 159 8.58 3.62 -10.97
C VAL A 159 9.68 3.08 -11.87
N HIS A 160 10.91 2.97 -11.37
CA HIS A 160 12.03 2.42 -12.15
C HIS A 160 11.78 0.97 -12.60
N VAL A 161 11.32 0.10 -11.69
CA VAL A 161 11.05 -1.31 -12.01
C VAL A 161 9.91 -1.46 -13.03
N LEU A 162 8.85 -0.66 -12.90
CA LEU A 162 7.77 -0.63 -13.89
C LEU A 162 8.25 -0.10 -15.24
N ALA A 163 9.03 0.98 -15.25
CA ALA A 163 9.57 1.56 -16.48
C ALA A 163 10.44 0.55 -17.25
N GLU A 164 11.34 -0.16 -16.56
CA GLU A 164 12.16 -1.21 -17.16
C GLU A 164 11.31 -2.36 -17.72
N HIS A 165 10.28 -2.79 -16.97
CA HIS A 165 9.35 -3.81 -17.43
C HIS A 165 8.61 -3.38 -18.70
N LEU A 166 8.06 -2.16 -18.74
CA LEU A 166 7.35 -1.63 -19.90
C LEU A 166 8.28 -1.44 -21.10
N LYS A 167 9.51 -0.95 -20.88
CA LYS A 167 10.53 -0.81 -21.92
C LYS A 167 10.87 -2.15 -22.56
N LYS A 168 11.14 -3.18 -21.74
CA LYS A 168 11.43 -4.54 -22.22
C LYS A 168 10.31 -5.11 -23.09
N ASN A 169 9.06 -4.78 -22.77
CA ASN A 169 7.87 -5.26 -23.50
C ASN A 169 7.37 -4.27 -24.57
N ARG A 170 8.21 -3.35 -25.06
CA ARG A 170 7.89 -2.38 -26.13
C ARG A 170 6.64 -1.53 -25.83
N ALA A 171 6.38 -1.26 -24.54
CA ALA A 171 5.28 -0.46 -24.01
C ALA A 171 5.80 0.78 -23.27
N SER A 172 7.01 1.26 -23.63
CA SER A 172 7.65 2.40 -22.96
C SER A 172 6.76 3.64 -22.96
N THR A 173 6.59 4.24 -21.79
CA THR A 173 5.89 5.50 -21.58
C THR A 173 6.46 6.21 -20.36
N TRP A 174 6.20 7.50 -20.24
CA TRP A 174 6.55 8.25 -19.03
C TRP A 174 5.63 7.85 -17.88
N ILE A 175 6.22 7.62 -16.70
CA ILE A 175 5.49 7.25 -15.49
C ILE A 175 5.72 8.35 -14.45
N GLU A 176 4.64 8.97 -14.01
CA GLU A 176 4.64 9.88 -12.88
C GLU A 176 4.51 9.12 -11.56
N GLY A 177 5.15 9.63 -10.52
CA GLY A 177 5.09 9.05 -9.19
C GLY A 177 4.53 10.05 -8.19
N ALA A 178 3.64 9.61 -7.30
CA ALA A 178 3.23 10.41 -6.15
C ALA A 178 3.16 9.57 -4.86
N VAL A 179 3.48 10.20 -3.74
CA VAL A 179 3.27 9.60 -2.41
C VAL A 179 2.01 10.20 -1.81
N PHE A 180 1.11 9.35 -1.32
CA PHE A 180 -0.12 9.79 -0.67
C PHE A 180 -0.24 9.28 0.76
N PHE A 181 -0.38 10.21 1.70
CA PHE A 181 -0.68 9.91 3.10
C PHE A 181 -2.19 9.95 3.34
N SER A 182 -2.82 8.77 3.39
CA SER A 182 -4.28 8.61 3.46
C SER A 182 -4.86 8.75 4.87
N HIS A 183 -4.01 8.79 5.91
CA HIS A 183 -4.49 8.99 7.28
C HIS A 183 -4.85 10.46 7.54
N ARG A 184 -6.05 10.72 8.10
CA ARG A 184 -6.51 12.09 8.41
C ARG A 184 -5.57 12.88 9.33
N ASN A 185 -4.85 12.20 10.20
CA ASN A 185 -3.91 12.83 11.15
C ASN A 185 -2.45 12.78 10.69
N ALA A 186 -2.17 12.31 9.47
CA ALA A 186 -0.82 12.37 8.94
C ALA A 186 -0.38 13.83 8.82
N ARG A 187 0.83 14.13 9.31
CA ARG A 187 1.47 15.45 9.18
C ARG A 187 2.91 15.23 8.74
N ILE A 188 3.21 15.50 7.48
CA ILE A 188 4.55 15.31 6.92
C ILE A 188 5.28 16.65 6.91
N LYS A 189 6.49 16.66 7.47
CA LYS A 189 7.43 17.78 7.39
C LYS A 189 8.70 17.28 6.71
N LEU A 190 8.97 17.76 5.52
CA LEU A 190 10.19 17.46 4.79
C LEU A 190 11.23 18.55 5.05
N SER A 191 12.50 18.17 5.10
CA SER A 191 13.61 19.12 5.28
C SER A 191 13.85 19.98 4.04
N SER A 192 13.44 19.50 2.88
CA SER A 192 13.61 20.13 1.57
C SER A 192 12.38 19.85 0.68
N GLN A 193 12.23 20.62 -0.40
CA GLN A 193 11.19 20.36 -1.40
C GLN A 193 11.45 19.02 -2.09
N PRO A 194 10.50 18.06 -2.08
CA PRO A 194 10.71 16.77 -2.71
C PRO A 194 10.66 16.89 -4.24
N SER A 195 11.39 16.00 -4.92
CA SER A 195 11.38 15.85 -6.38
C SER A 195 10.11 15.21 -6.93
N VAL A 196 9.32 14.58 -6.05
CA VAL A 196 8.02 13.98 -6.37
C VAL A 196 6.93 14.58 -5.48
N PRO A 197 5.70 14.72 -5.98
CA PRO A 197 4.59 15.19 -5.16
C PRO A 197 4.32 14.29 -3.94
N VAL A 198 4.15 14.92 -2.78
CA VAL A 198 3.77 14.25 -1.52
C VAL A 198 2.49 14.89 -0.99
N PHE A 199 1.39 14.16 -1.08
CA PHE A 199 0.07 14.64 -0.70
C PHE A 199 -0.38 14.10 0.66
N GLN A 200 -1.22 14.88 1.34
CA GLN A 200 -1.85 14.50 2.61
C GLN A 200 -3.34 14.84 2.53
N ARG A 201 -4.21 13.91 2.92
CA ARG A 201 -5.68 14.08 3.01
C ARG A 201 -6.42 14.31 1.68
N LYS A 202 -5.96 15.24 0.83
CA LYS A 202 -6.56 15.69 -0.43
C LYS A 202 -5.46 16.11 -1.44
N GLY A 203 -5.84 16.55 -2.64
CA GLY A 203 -4.93 17.07 -3.66
C GLY A 203 -4.47 16.04 -4.69
N LEU A 204 -4.61 14.74 -4.38
CA LEU A 204 -4.17 13.66 -5.27
C LEU A 204 -5.01 13.60 -6.56
N VAL A 205 -6.33 13.73 -6.45
CA VAL A 205 -7.23 13.66 -7.62
C VAL A 205 -7.04 14.88 -8.49
N GLU A 206 -6.96 16.05 -7.88
CA GLU A 206 -6.74 17.32 -8.55
C GLU A 206 -5.40 17.31 -9.29
N TYR A 207 -4.33 16.81 -8.66
CA TYR A 207 -3.03 16.62 -9.30
C TYR A 207 -3.11 15.72 -10.53
N ILE A 208 -3.80 14.57 -10.45
CA ILE A 208 -3.94 13.65 -11.58
C ILE A 208 -4.72 14.33 -12.72
N LEU A 209 -5.80 15.04 -12.42
CA LEU A 209 -6.63 15.70 -13.44
C LEU A 209 -5.91 16.90 -14.09
N SER A 210 -5.16 17.68 -13.32
CA SER A 210 -4.47 18.87 -13.80
C SER A 210 -3.07 18.58 -14.38
N TYR A 211 -2.61 17.33 -14.33
CA TYR A 211 -1.28 16.98 -14.80
C TYR A 211 -1.17 17.20 -16.32
N GLN A 212 -0.20 18.03 -16.69
CA GLN A 212 0.12 18.36 -18.07
C GLN A 212 1.41 17.64 -18.46
N PRO A 213 1.32 16.55 -19.25
CA PRO A 213 2.49 15.81 -19.63
C PRO A 213 3.38 16.64 -20.55
N LYS A 214 4.71 16.60 -20.33
CA LYS A 214 5.68 17.23 -21.26
C LYS A 214 5.61 16.63 -22.67
N ARG A 215 5.12 15.40 -22.78
CA ARG A 215 4.91 14.67 -24.03
C ARG A 215 3.66 13.83 -23.91
N SER A 216 2.80 13.86 -24.92
CA SER A 216 1.58 13.05 -24.98
C SER A 216 1.87 11.58 -24.64
N PRO A 217 1.05 10.92 -23.79
CA PRO A 217 1.23 9.52 -23.46
C PRO A 217 1.27 8.65 -24.72
N LYS A 218 2.29 7.79 -24.81
CA LYS A 218 2.45 6.84 -25.91
C LYS A 218 2.16 5.43 -25.40
N ASN A 219 1.78 4.54 -26.31
CA ASN A 219 1.60 3.12 -26.03
C ASN A 219 0.58 2.80 -24.92
N THR A 220 -0.37 3.71 -24.62
CA THR A 220 -1.32 3.56 -23.50
C THR A 220 -2.00 2.20 -23.50
N GLU A 221 -2.45 1.74 -24.66
CA GLU A 221 -3.10 0.44 -24.81
C GLU A 221 -2.16 -0.74 -24.53
N LYS A 222 -0.90 -0.68 -25.00
CA LYS A 222 0.12 -1.68 -24.65
C LYS A 222 0.46 -1.65 -23.17
N VAL A 223 0.49 -0.48 -22.54
CA VAL A 223 0.69 -0.36 -21.09
C VAL A 223 -0.44 -1.05 -20.34
N ILE A 224 -1.69 -0.79 -20.72
CA ILE A 224 -2.87 -1.47 -20.16
C ILE A 224 -2.73 -2.98 -20.32
N GLN A 225 -2.39 -3.47 -21.52
CA GLN A 225 -2.18 -4.91 -21.77
C GLN A 225 -1.09 -5.51 -20.86
N GLN A 226 0.04 -4.82 -20.66
CA GLN A 226 1.09 -5.26 -19.74
C GLN A 226 0.63 -5.28 -18.29
N LEU A 227 -0.09 -4.24 -17.83
CA LEU A 227 -0.63 -4.18 -16.47
C LEU A 227 -1.67 -5.28 -16.22
N VAL A 228 -2.52 -5.57 -17.21
CA VAL A 228 -3.47 -6.70 -17.15
C VAL A 228 -2.75 -8.04 -17.06
N SER A 229 -1.70 -8.24 -17.85
CA SER A 229 -0.86 -9.44 -17.81
C SER A 229 -0.21 -9.63 -16.43
N LEU A 230 0.34 -8.56 -15.85
CA LEU A 230 0.89 -8.58 -14.50
C LEU A 230 -0.18 -8.88 -13.45
N LYS A 231 -1.35 -8.23 -13.54
CA LYS A 231 -2.46 -8.42 -12.61
C LYS A 231 -2.93 -9.87 -12.56
N ARG A 232 -3.03 -10.54 -13.70
CA ARG A 232 -3.41 -11.96 -13.79
C ARG A 232 -2.40 -12.89 -13.13
N ARG A 233 -1.12 -12.53 -13.10
CA ARG A 233 -0.06 -13.32 -12.43
C ARG A 233 -0.03 -13.11 -10.90
N SER A 234 -0.60 -12.01 -10.41
CA SER A 234 -0.63 -11.64 -9.00
C SER A 234 -1.84 -12.21 -8.22
N CYS A 235 -2.81 -12.81 -8.93
CA CYS A 235 -4.06 -13.34 -8.36
C CYS A 235 -3.98 -14.84 -8.09
#